data_AF-A0A7H4MK75-F1
#
_entry.id   AF-A0A7H4MK75-F1
#
_cell.length_a   1.000
_cell.length_b   1.000
_cell.length_c   1.000
_cell.angle_alpha   90.00
_cell.angle_beta   90.00
_cell.angle_gamma   90.00
#
_symmetry.space_group_name_H-M   'P 1'
#
loop_
_entity.id
_entity.type
_entity.pdbx_description
1 polymer ?
#
loop_
_entity_poly.entity_id
_entity_poly.type
_entity_poly.pdbx_seq_one_letter_code
_entity_poly.pdbx_strand_id
1 'polypeptide(L)'
;MKKHHEKLSIGNDYTRPVVSVLSPALMAGVSRDYLVYSAADIISHLIEVYFTATVQPAIQSRLVEALLNTVIETTQTLIASPDDEAARGEFAWAATLAQNGLILSGCAGFSYPNHAIEHSLSALFNVPHGAGLSVVMPAWMKWYKNRNTPQFERFAKICVRTQFGR
;
A
#
# COMPACT_ATOMS: atom_id res chain seq x y z
N MET A 1 -7.36 24.10 25.66
CA MET A 1 -6.31 23.45 24.85
C MET A 1 -6.43 23.92 23.42
N LYS A 2 -5.34 24.37 22.76
CA LYS A 2 -5.35 24.67 21.33
C LYS A 2 -5.50 23.34 20.57
N LYS A 3 -6.37 23.28 19.57
CA LYS A 3 -6.42 22.13 18.65
C LYS A 3 -5.24 22.25 17.70
N HIS A 4 -4.31 21.32 17.79
CA HIS A 4 -3.24 21.16 16.80
C HIS A 4 -3.76 20.21 15.70
N HIS A 5 -3.62 20.59 14.43
CA HIS A 5 -4.03 19.79 13.28
C HIS A 5 -2.88 18.85 12.89
N GLU A 6 -2.63 17.84 13.72
CA GLU A 6 -1.48 16.93 13.59
C GLU A 6 -1.96 15.47 13.55
N LYS A 7 -1.51 14.72 12.53
CA LYS A 7 -1.66 13.26 12.43
C LYS A 7 -0.27 12.64 12.46
N LEU A 8 0.10 12.06 13.60
CA LEU A 8 1.44 11.54 13.88
C LEU A 8 1.44 10.01 13.97
N SER A 9 2.57 9.39 13.66
CA SER A 9 2.78 7.95 13.84
C SER A 9 3.45 7.65 15.18
N ILE A 10 3.15 6.47 15.73
CA ILE A 10 3.82 5.88 16.88
C ILE A 10 4.05 4.40 16.59
N GLY A 11 5.18 3.85 17.05
CA GLY A 11 5.50 2.44 16.91
C GLY A 11 6.29 1.94 18.11
N ASN A 12 5.86 0.82 18.68
CA ASN A 12 6.53 0.16 19.79
C ASN A 12 6.24 -1.35 19.75
N ASP A 13 7.19 -2.19 20.16
CA ASP A 13 6.99 -3.65 20.26
C ASP A 13 5.88 -4.00 21.27
N TYR A 14 5.71 -3.22 22.34
CA TYR A 14 4.64 -3.38 23.33
C TYR A 14 3.24 -3.00 22.82
N THR A 15 3.14 -2.31 21.68
CA THR A 15 1.85 -2.00 21.04
C THR A 15 1.46 -3.03 19.97
N ARG A 16 2.25 -4.10 19.80
CA ARG A 16 1.91 -5.17 18.85
C ARG A 16 0.77 -6.03 19.43
N PRO A 17 -0.26 -6.34 18.62
CA PRO A 17 -1.29 -7.27 19.04
C PRO A 17 -0.68 -8.65 19.32
N VAL A 18 -1.15 -9.31 20.39
CA VAL A 18 -0.74 -10.70 20.71
C VAL A 18 -1.29 -11.67 19.66
N VAL A 19 -2.51 -11.42 19.20
CA VAL A 19 -3.20 -12.19 18.16
C VAL A 19 -4.00 -11.24 17.27
N SER A 20 -3.96 -11.47 15.97
CA SER A 20 -4.82 -10.82 14.98
C SER A 20 -5.60 -11.89 14.22
N VAL A 21 -6.93 -11.78 14.19
CA VAL A 21 -7.81 -12.70 13.46
C VAL A 21 -8.35 -12.01 12.22
N LEU A 22 -8.14 -12.61 11.06
CA LEU A 22 -8.66 -12.12 9.78
C LEU A 22 -9.83 -13.01 9.33
N SER A 23 -10.99 -12.40 9.11
CA SER A 23 -12.19 -13.09 8.62
C SER A 23 -12.74 -12.36 7.39
N PRO A 24 -12.66 -12.95 6.19
CA PRO A 24 -13.24 -12.39 4.98
C PRO A 24 -14.74 -12.12 5.12
N ALA A 25 -15.47 -12.99 5.83
CA ALA A 25 -16.90 -12.83 6.10
C ALA A 25 -17.22 -11.53 6.88
N LEU A 26 -16.35 -11.11 7.80
CA LEU A 26 -16.52 -9.84 8.52
C LEU A 26 -16.23 -8.61 7.65
N MET A 27 -15.61 -8.78 6.47
CA MET A 27 -15.27 -7.71 5.54
C MET A 27 -16.33 -7.51 4.44
N ALA A 28 -17.35 -8.37 4.35
CA ALA A 28 -18.36 -8.31 3.28
C ALA A 28 -19.16 -6.98 3.26
N GLY A 29 -19.28 -6.30 4.40
CA GLY A 29 -19.98 -5.01 4.51
C GLY A 29 -19.13 -3.77 4.13
N VAL A 30 -17.86 -3.95 3.74
CA VAL A 30 -16.99 -2.82 3.37
C VAL A 30 -17.47 -2.20 2.06
N SER A 31 -17.68 -0.89 2.05
CA SER A 31 -18.12 -0.18 0.85
C SER A 31 -17.07 -0.24 -0.25
N ARG A 32 -17.52 -0.11 -1.51
CA ARG A 32 -16.64 -0.03 -2.68
C ARG A 32 -15.55 1.04 -2.51
N ASP A 33 -15.89 2.20 -1.96
CA ASP A 33 -14.93 3.30 -1.78
C ASP A 33 -13.84 2.91 -0.78
N TYR A 34 -14.19 2.30 0.35
CA TYR A 34 -13.20 1.86 1.33
C TYR A 34 -12.40 0.64 0.88
N LEU A 35 -12.94 -0.21 0.01
CA LEU A 35 -12.16 -1.24 -0.68
C LEU A 35 -11.04 -0.60 -1.51
N VAL A 36 -11.36 0.37 -2.38
CA VAL A 36 -10.34 0.99 -3.25
C VAL A 36 -9.38 1.90 -2.47
N TYR A 37 -9.83 2.52 -1.37
CA TYR A 37 -8.94 3.24 -0.47
C TYR A 37 -7.98 2.29 0.24
N SER A 38 -8.44 1.12 0.69
CA SER A 38 -7.57 0.10 1.27
C SER A 38 -6.53 -0.40 0.26
N ALA A 39 -6.94 -0.62 -1.00
CA ALA A 39 -6.02 -1.01 -2.06
C ALA A 39 -4.95 0.07 -2.32
N ALA A 40 -5.35 1.35 -2.39
CA ALA A 40 -4.42 2.47 -2.56
C ALA A 40 -3.41 2.56 -1.41
N ASP A 41 -3.86 2.33 -0.18
CA ASP A 41 -3.02 2.32 1.02
C ASP A 41 -1.96 1.21 0.96
N ILE A 42 -2.38 -0.02 0.68
CA ILE A 42 -1.48 -1.17 0.53
C ILE A 42 -0.46 -0.93 -0.58
N ILE A 43 -0.91 -0.47 -1.75
CA ILE A 43 -0.03 -0.16 -2.88
C ILE A 43 0.99 0.92 -2.49
N SER A 44 0.57 1.95 -1.76
CA SER A 44 1.48 3.01 -1.31
C SER A 44 2.61 2.45 -0.42
N HIS A 45 2.28 1.61 0.58
CA HIS A 45 3.27 0.97 1.43
C HIS A 45 4.29 0.15 0.64
N LEU A 46 3.81 -0.62 -0.35
CA LEU A 46 4.64 -1.43 -1.22
C LEU A 46 5.59 -0.56 -2.07
N ILE A 47 5.06 0.45 -2.77
CA ILE A 47 5.86 1.24 -3.71
C ILE A 47 6.87 2.15 -3.03
N GLU A 48 6.58 2.61 -1.81
CA GLU A 48 7.48 3.53 -1.12
C GLU A 48 8.79 2.86 -0.72
N VAL A 49 8.71 1.66 -0.14
CA VAL A 49 9.90 0.85 0.12
C VAL A 49 10.59 0.52 -1.19
N TYR A 50 9.81 0.05 -2.18
CA TYR A 50 10.32 -0.41 -3.46
C TYR A 50 11.06 0.67 -4.26
N PHE A 51 10.70 1.94 -4.15
CA PHE A 51 11.35 3.03 -4.89
C PHE A 51 12.40 3.79 -4.08
N THR A 52 12.30 3.81 -2.75
CA THR A 52 13.17 4.65 -1.91
C THR A 52 14.29 3.89 -1.21
N ALA A 53 14.17 2.57 -1.03
CA ALA A 53 15.22 1.77 -0.39
C ALA A 53 16.56 1.92 -1.13
N THR A 54 17.63 2.18 -0.37
CA THR A 54 19.00 2.23 -0.90
C THR A 54 19.66 0.85 -0.88
N VAL A 55 19.18 -0.05 -0.02
CA VAL A 55 19.50 -1.48 -0.03
C VAL A 55 18.20 -2.23 -0.19
N GLN A 56 18.08 -3.01 -1.26
CA GLN A 56 16.89 -3.79 -1.57
C GLN A 56 17.27 -5.14 -2.20
N PRO A 57 17.21 -6.25 -1.45
CA PRO A 57 17.46 -7.57 -2.00
C PRO A 57 16.48 -7.90 -3.13
N ALA A 58 16.95 -8.61 -4.16
CA ALA A 58 16.14 -8.96 -5.33
C ALA A 58 14.85 -9.73 -4.96
N ILE A 59 14.90 -10.54 -3.90
CA ILE A 59 13.72 -11.25 -3.39
C ILE A 59 12.65 -10.29 -2.87
N GLN A 60 13.03 -9.17 -2.24
CA GLN A 60 12.07 -8.19 -1.73
C GLN A 60 11.40 -7.41 -2.86
N SER A 61 12.12 -7.10 -3.94
CA SER A 61 11.50 -6.56 -5.14
C SER A 61 10.42 -7.50 -5.69
N ARG A 62 10.72 -8.81 -5.79
CA ARG A 62 9.78 -9.82 -6.30
C ARG A 62 8.57 -10.01 -5.40
N LEU A 63 8.77 -10.00 -4.07
CA LEU A 63 7.66 -10.08 -3.13
C LEU A 63 6.75 -8.86 -3.22
N VAL A 64 7.32 -7.66 -3.31
CA VAL A 64 6.53 -6.44 -3.55
C VAL A 64 5.74 -6.52 -4.86
N GLU A 65 6.38 -6.94 -5.96
CA GLU A 65 5.72 -7.09 -7.26
C GLU A 65 4.55 -8.09 -7.21
N ALA A 66 4.75 -9.24 -6.55
CA ALA A 66 3.71 -10.26 -6.39
C ALA A 66 2.53 -9.70 -5.59
N LEU A 67 2.79 -9.12 -4.41
CA LEU A 67 1.75 -8.54 -3.55
C LEU A 67 0.99 -7.41 -4.25
N LEU A 68 1.70 -6.55 -4.98
CA LEU A 68 1.09 -5.44 -5.71
C LEU A 68 0.14 -5.94 -6.81
N ASN A 69 0.56 -6.94 -7.59
CA ASN A 69 -0.30 -7.53 -8.62
C ASN A 69 -1.50 -8.24 -7.99
N THR A 70 -1.30 -9.04 -6.94
CA THR A 70 -2.39 -9.70 -6.21
C THR A 70 -3.41 -8.69 -5.69
N VAL A 71 -2.97 -7.58 -5.10
CA VAL A 71 -3.87 -6.53 -4.60
C VAL A 71 -4.66 -5.89 -5.74
N ILE A 72 -4.05 -5.61 -6.89
CA ILE A 72 -4.76 -5.02 -8.03
C ILE A 72 -5.78 -6.00 -8.61
N GLU A 73 -5.39 -7.25 -8.84
CA GLU A 73 -6.26 -8.30 -9.39
C GLU A 73 -7.44 -8.57 -8.46
N THR A 74 -7.19 -8.78 -7.17
CA THR A 74 -8.26 -8.99 -6.18
C THR A 74 -9.14 -7.75 -6.06
N THR A 75 -8.60 -6.53 -6.06
CA THR A 75 -9.42 -5.31 -6.05
C THR A 75 -10.36 -5.25 -7.24
N GLN A 76 -9.90 -5.59 -8.45
CA GLN A 76 -10.74 -5.63 -9.65
C GLN A 76 -11.85 -6.68 -9.51
N THR A 77 -11.52 -7.89 -9.05
CA THR A 77 -12.51 -8.93 -8.75
C THR A 77 -13.54 -8.44 -7.74
N LEU A 78 -13.10 -7.85 -6.64
CA LEU A 78 -13.94 -7.34 -5.57
C LEU A 78 -14.79 -6.12 -5.96
N ILE A 79 -14.41 -5.36 -6.99
CA ILE A 79 -15.25 -4.31 -7.57
C ILE A 79 -16.38 -4.93 -8.42
N ALA A 80 -16.09 -6.00 -9.15
CA ALA A 80 -17.06 -6.68 -10.01
C ALA A 80 -17.99 -7.63 -9.23
N SER A 81 -17.45 -8.29 -8.21
CA SER A 81 -18.12 -9.27 -7.36
C SER A 81 -17.73 -9.03 -5.89
N PRO A 82 -18.43 -8.11 -5.19
CA PRO A 82 -18.06 -7.71 -3.83
C PRO A 82 -18.17 -8.87 -2.82
N ASP A 83 -19.04 -9.84 -3.08
CA ASP A 83 -19.30 -11.00 -2.23
C ASP A 83 -18.35 -12.19 -2.49
N ASP A 84 -17.34 -12.04 -3.36
CA ASP A 84 -16.32 -13.06 -3.59
C ASP A 84 -15.42 -13.22 -2.36
N GLU A 85 -15.75 -14.22 -1.53
CA GLU A 85 -15.05 -14.51 -0.28
C GLU A 85 -13.60 -14.94 -0.49
N ALA A 86 -13.32 -15.68 -1.58
CA ALA A 86 -11.97 -16.16 -1.87
C ALA A 86 -11.06 -14.98 -2.25
N ALA A 87 -11.52 -14.12 -3.16
CA ALA A 87 -10.80 -12.90 -3.52
C ALA A 87 -10.64 -11.96 -2.31
N ARG A 88 -11.62 -11.91 -1.40
CA ARG A 88 -11.52 -11.13 -0.16
C ARG A 88 -10.46 -11.67 0.79
N GLY A 89 -10.40 -13.00 0.95
CA GLY A 89 -9.36 -13.66 1.74
C GLY A 89 -7.96 -13.42 1.17
N GLU A 90 -7.81 -13.52 -0.14
CA GLU A 90 -6.54 -13.25 -0.82
C GLU A 90 -6.13 -11.78 -0.68
N PHE A 91 -7.05 -10.82 -0.88
CA PHE A 91 -6.80 -9.40 -0.65
C PHE A 91 -6.35 -9.13 0.79
N ALA A 92 -7.06 -9.68 1.77
CA ALA A 92 -6.76 -9.49 3.20
C ALA A 92 -5.39 -10.07 3.58
N TRP A 93 -5.02 -11.22 3.00
CA TRP A 93 -3.72 -11.83 3.23
C TRP A 93 -2.58 -11.04 2.56
N ALA A 94 -2.78 -10.59 1.32
CA ALA A 94 -1.82 -9.76 0.62
C ALA A 94 -1.57 -8.43 1.37
N ALA A 95 -2.63 -7.80 1.88
CA ALA A 95 -2.54 -6.61 2.74
C ALA A 95 -1.70 -6.88 4.00
N THR A 96 -1.90 -8.03 4.64
CA THR A 96 -1.16 -8.43 5.84
C THR A 96 0.33 -8.61 5.54
N LEU A 97 0.67 -9.33 4.47
CA LEU A 97 2.06 -9.56 4.07
C LEU A 97 2.77 -8.27 3.64
N ALA A 98 2.04 -7.31 3.07
CA ALA A 98 2.58 -5.99 2.73
C ALA A 98 2.97 -5.16 3.97
N GLN A 99 2.38 -5.42 5.14
CA GLN A 99 2.52 -4.58 6.33
C GLN A 99 3.08 -5.30 7.58
N ASN A 100 3.33 -6.61 7.52
CA ASN A 100 3.84 -7.37 8.68
C ASN A 100 5.38 -7.30 8.86
N GLY A 101 6.07 -6.50 8.05
CA GLY A 101 7.53 -6.35 8.07
C GLY A 101 8.29 -7.29 7.12
N LEU A 102 7.63 -8.26 6.49
CA LEU A 102 8.25 -9.18 5.52
C LEU A 102 9.00 -8.42 4.41
N ILE A 103 8.34 -7.46 3.78
CA ILE A 103 8.90 -6.68 2.67
C ILE A 103 10.03 -5.74 3.10
N LEU A 104 10.14 -5.46 4.41
CA LEU A 104 11.19 -4.60 4.97
C LEU A 104 12.43 -5.40 5.34
N SER A 105 12.32 -6.73 5.44
CA SER A 105 13.40 -7.59 5.92
C SER A 105 14.61 -7.56 4.99
N GLY A 106 15.75 -7.08 5.51
CA GLY A 106 16.97 -6.90 4.73
C GLY A 106 16.97 -5.67 3.81
N CYS A 107 15.92 -4.85 3.82
CA CYS A 107 15.91 -3.54 3.17
C CYS A 107 16.49 -2.46 4.11
N ALA A 108 17.10 -1.41 3.55
CA ALA A 108 17.59 -0.28 4.32
C ALA A 108 17.47 1.04 3.54
N GLY A 109 17.48 2.16 4.26
CA GLY A 109 17.47 3.52 3.69
C GLY A 109 16.17 3.90 2.97
N PHE A 110 15.07 3.20 3.23
CA PHE A 110 13.75 3.54 2.70
C PHE A 110 13.06 4.63 3.53
N SER A 111 12.03 5.23 2.95
CA SER A 111 11.22 6.29 3.56
C SER A 111 9.76 6.22 3.07
N TYR A 112 8.86 6.95 3.73
CA TYR A 112 7.43 7.00 3.41
C TYR A 112 6.94 8.43 3.08
N PRO A 113 7.48 9.09 2.04
CA PRO A 113 7.13 10.47 1.67
C PRO A 113 5.65 10.72 1.34
N ASN A 114 4.98 9.80 0.65
CA ASN A 114 3.55 9.86 0.32
C ASN A 114 2.71 9.84 1.60
N HIS A 115 3.01 8.96 2.57
CA HIS A 115 2.32 8.95 3.86
C HIS A 115 2.54 10.24 4.64
N ALA A 116 3.77 10.77 4.65
CA ALA A 116 4.07 12.02 5.34
C ALA A 116 3.27 13.21 4.78
N ILE A 117 3.14 13.29 3.45
CA ILE A 117 2.30 14.30 2.79
C ILE A 117 0.82 14.05 3.10
N GLU A 118 0.36 12.80 2.99
CA GLU A 118 -1.04 12.45 3.25
C GLU A 118 -1.44 12.78 4.68
N HIS A 119 -0.59 12.51 5.67
CA HIS A 119 -0.91 12.78 7.07
C HIS A 119 -1.28 14.25 7.28
N SER A 120 -0.59 15.16 6.58
CA SER A 120 -0.90 16.60 6.60
C SER A 120 -2.26 16.89 5.95
N LEU A 121 -2.59 16.25 4.82
CA LEU A 121 -3.90 16.38 4.16
C LEU A 121 -5.03 15.87 5.06
N SER A 122 -4.87 14.67 5.64
CA SER A 122 -5.79 14.09 6.62
C SER A 122 -6.01 15.01 7.82
N ALA A 123 -4.95 15.58 8.39
CA ALA A 123 -5.04 16.42 9.58
C ALA A 123 -5.76 17.76 9.33
N LEU A 124 -5.64 18.31 8.11
CA LEU A 124 -6.26 19.56 7.72
C LEU A 124 -7.69 19.39 7.20
N PHE A 125 -7.98 18.30 6.47
CA PHE A 125 -9.21 18.15 5.69
C PHE A 125 -10.04 16.91 6.04
N ASN A 126 -9.58 16.05 6.95
CA ASN A 126 -10.26 14.82 7.37
C ASN A 126 -10.65 13.90 6.20
N VAL A 127 -9.75 13.77 5.21
CA VAL A 127 -9.94 12.89 4.06
C VAL A 127 -9.65 11.43 4.44
N PRO A 128 -10.30 10.44 3.81
CA PRO A 128 -9.91 9.04 3.97
C PRO A 128 -8.44 8.82 3.56
N HIS A 129 -7.69 8.05 4.35
CA HIS A 129 -6.24 7.87 4.17
C HIS A 129 -5.85 7.44 2.75
N GLY A 130 -6.43 6.32 2.29
CA GLY A 130 -6.19 5.81 0.94
C GLY A 130 -6.66 6.74 -0.18
N ALA A 131 -7.69 7.56 0.07
CA ALA A 131 -8.13 8.57 -0.89
C ALA A 131 -7.06 9.66 -1.06
N GLY A 132 -6.52 10.18 0.05
CA GLY A 132 -5.42 11.14 0.04
C GLY A 132 -4.17 10.57 -0.65
N LEU A 133 -3.78 9.34 -0.30
CA LEU A 133 -2.65 8.64 -0.94
C LEU A 133 -2.85 8.50 -2.46
N SER A 134 -4.07 8.16 -2.92
CA SER A 134 -4.37 8.00 -4.35
C SER A 134 -4.12 9.27 -5.17
N VAL A 135 -4.24 10.44 -4.55
CA VAL A 135 -3.93 11.75 -5.16
C VAL A 135 -2.43 12.03 -5.11
N VAL A 136 -1.77 11.74 -3.99
CA VAL A 136 -0.34 12.05 -3.78
C VAL A 136 0.58 11.17 -4.62
N MET A 137 0.33 9.86 -4.65
CA MET A 137 1.18 8.86 -5.29
C MET A 137 1.59 9.21 -6.74
N PRO A 138 0.66 9.47 -7.68
CA PRO A 138 1.06 9.74 -9.07
C PRO A 138 1.87 11.02 -9.23
N ALA A 139 1.56 12.07 -8.46
CA ALA A 139 2.30 13.33 -8.48
C ALA A 139 3.72 13.14 -7.92
N TRP A 140 3.86 12.43 -6.80
CA TRP A 140 5.14 12.11 -6.20
C TRP A 140 5.99 11.22 -7.12
N MET A 141 5.42 10.15 -7.70
CA MET A 141 6.13 9.27 -8.63
C MET A 141 6.69 10.03 -9.83
N LYS A 142 5.91 10.95 -10.41
CA LYS A 142 6.36 11.80 -11.53
C LYS A 142 7.55 12.68 -11.15
N TRP A 143 7.58 13.21 -9.93
CA TRP A 143 8.68 14.02 -9.40
C TRP A 143 9.91 13.18 -9.00
N TYR A 144 9.69 11.98 -8.46
CA TYR A 144 10.73 11.13 -7.89
C TYR A 144 11.47 10.26 -8.92
N LYS A 145 10.81 9.85 -10.01
CA LYS A 145 11.27 8.81 -10.96
C LYS A 145 12.75 8.86 -11.34
N ASN A 146 13.31 10.05 -11.57
CA ASN A 146 14.69 10.22 -12.03
C ASN A 146 15.75 9.87 -10.97
N ARG A 147 15.35 9.69 -9.70
CA ARG A 147 16.23 9.32 -8.58
C ARG A 147 16.47 7.82 -8.50
N ASN A 148 15.62 7.01 -9.13
CA ASN A 148 15.73 5.55 -9.14
C ASN A 148 15.18 4.95 -10.45
N THR A 149 15.62 5.48 -11.59
CA THR A 149 15.11 5.10 -12.92
C THR A 149 15.07 3.58 -13.15
N PRO A 150 16.11 2.78 -12.82
CA PRO A 150 16.08 1.32 -13.08
C PRO A 150 14.91 0.61 -12.39
N GLN A 151 14.54 1.08 -11.19
CA GLN A 151 13.48 0.49 -10.41
C GLN A 151 12.08 0.87 -10.93
N PHE A 152 11.93 2.10 -11.45
CA PHE A 152 10.72 2.53 -12.17
C PHE A 152 10.54 1.79 -13.50
N GLU A 153 11.63 1.53 -14.24
CA GLU A 153 11.58 0.71 -15.45
C GLU A 153 11.16 -0.74 -15.15
N ARG A 154 11.72 -1.32 -14.09
CA ARG A 154 11.32 -2.64 -13.59
C ARG A 154 9.84 -2.67 -13.21
N PHE A 155 9.38 -1.67 -12.45
CA PHE A 155 7.96 -1.52 -12.08
C PHE A 155 7.06 -1.48 -13.31
N ALA A 156 7.39 -0.66 -14.31
CA ALA A 156 6.61 -0.55 -15.55
C ALA A 156 6.56 -1.88 -16.31
N LYS A 157 7.67 -2.64 -16.33
CA LYS A 157 7.74 -3.93 -17.00
C LYS A 157 6.93 -5.04 -16.30
N ILE A 158 6.98 -5.09 -14.97
CA ILE A 158 6.44 -6.22 -14.20
C ILE A 158 5.01 -5.97 -13.70
N CYS A 159 4.68 -4.73 -13.36
CA CYS A 159 3.40 -4.39 -12.74
C CYS A 159 2.42 -3.73 -13.71
N VAL A 160 2.90 -2.92 -14.66
CA VAL A 160 2.02 -2.18 -15.58
C VAL A 160 1.73 -2.97 -16.85
N ARG A 161 2.75 -3.55 -17.50
CA ARG A 161 2.57 -4.28 -18.77
C ARG A 161 1.77 -5.57 -18.63
N THR A 162 1.81 -6.23 -17.48
CA THR A 162 1.00 -7.42 -17.18
C THR A 162 -0.48 -7.11 -17.02
N GLN A 163 -0.82 -5.88 -16.62
CA GLN A 163 -2.20 -5.46 -16.33
C GLN A 163 -2.90 -4.78 -17.50
N PHE A 164 -2.17 -4.05 -18.35
CA PHE A 164 -2.72 -3.27 -19.45
C PHE A 164 -2.23 -3.72 -20.84
N GLY A 165 -1.46 -4.82 -20.89
CA GLY A 165 -0.99 -5.44 -22.13
C GLY A 165 -1.97 -6.49 -22.65
N ARG A 166 -3.11 -6.05 -23.18
CA ARG A 166 -3.86 -6.72 -24.24
C ARG A 166 -4.26 -5.69 -25.28
#